data_AF-A0A060WFC8-F1
#
_entry.id   AF-A0A060WFC8-F1
#
_cell.length_a   1.000
_cell.length_b   1.000
_cell.length_c   1.000
_cell.angle_alpha   90.00
_cell.angle_beta   90.00
_cell.angle_gamma   90.00
#
_symmetry.space_group_name_H-M   'P 1'
#
loop_
_entity.id
_entity.type
_entity.pdbx_description
1 polymer ?
#
loop_
_entity_poly.entity_id
_entity_poly.type
_entity_poly.pdbx_seq_one_letter_code
_entity_poly.pdbx_strand_id
1 'polypeptide(L)'
;MENQCTVQVKLELGHRAQLRKKVTSEGFTHDWMVFVRGPETGDIQHFVEKVVFRLHESFPKPKRVCKEPPYKVEESGYAGFLMPIEVYFKNKEEPKKVCFNYDLFLNLEGNPPVNHLRCEKLTFNNPTREFRRKLVKAGGVMVVPEGAEAVSRPSPDYPMLPTIPLSAFSDPKKTKTSHGSKVSSTS
;
A
#
# COMPACT_ATOMS: atom_id res chain seq x y z
N MET A 1 -19.48 25.15 -1.62
CA MET A 1 -18.76 24.24 -0.72
C MET A 1 -17.72 23.53 -1.56
N GLU A 2 -16.43 23.79 -1.32
CA GLU A 2 -15.37 23.03 -1.99
C GLU A 2 -15.38 21.61 -1.42
N ASN A 3 -15.54 20.61 -2.28
CA ASN A 3 -15.52 19.20 -1.85
C ASN A 3 -14.16 18.91 -1.20
N GLN A 4 -14.17 18.73 0.13
CA GLN A 4 -12.98 18.33 0.86
C GLN A 4 -12.53 16.95 0.38
N CYS A 5 -11.26 16.84 0.00
CA CYS A 5 -10.67 15.64 -0.57
C CYS A 5 -9.40 15.31 0.19
N THR A 6 -9.41 14.22 0.96
CA THR A 6 -8.22 13.73 1.66
C THR A 6 -7.63 12.55 0.90
N VAL A 7 -6.30 12.51 0.75
CA VAL A 7 -5.58 11.37 0.17
C VAL A 7 -4.59 10.82 1.17
N GLN A 8 -4.63 9.51 1.38
CA GLN A 8 -3.69 8.79 2.23
C GLN A 8 -2.75 7.94 1.38
N VAL A 9 -1.44 8.06 1.59
CA VAL A 9 -0.42 7.20 0.99
C VAL A 9 0.42 6.55 2.09
N LYS A 10 1.08 5.44 1.76
CA LYS A 10 2.00 4.75 2.67
C LYS A 10 3.42 4.84 2.15
N LEU A 11 4.37 5.01 3.07
CA LEU A 11 5.79 4.86 2.84
C LEU A 11 6.33 3.78 3.78
N GLU A 12 7.34 3.06 3.32
CA GLU A 12 8.10 2.11 4.12
C GLU A 12 9.53 2.62 4.24
N LEU A 13 9.98 2.86 5.46
CA LEU A 13 11.37 3.12 5.80
C LEU A 13 11.94 1.86 6.42
N GLY A 14 13.12 1.45 6.02
CA GLY A 14 13.70 0.23 6.58
C GLY A 14 15.21 0.23 6.51
N HIS A 15 15.80 -0.71 7.21
CA HIS A 15 17.22 -0.97 7.08
C HIS A 15 17.56 -2.43 7.35
N ARG A 16 18.68 -2.84 6.75
CA ARG A 16 19.36 -4.09 7.07
C ARG A 16 20.73 -3.77 7.61
N ALA A 17 21.18 -4.52 8.61
CA ALA A 17 22.54 -4.41 9.12
C ALA A 17 23.08 -5.81 9.42
N GLN A 18 24.34 -6.03 9.11
CA GLN A 18 24.99 -7.32 9.29
C GLN A 18 26.41 -7.13 9.82
N LEU A 19 26.75 -7.90 10.85
CA LEU A 19 28.11 -7.97 11.36
C LEU A 19 29.05 -8.57 10.30
N ARG A 20 30.18 -7.92 10.08
CA ARG A 20 31.22 -8.36 9.14
C ARG A 20 32.01 -9.51 9.74
N LYS A 21 32.46 -10.45 8.89
CA LYS A 21 33.41 -11.50 9.30
C LYS A 21 34.78 -10.95 9.68
N LYS A 22 35.17 -9.82 9.08
CA LYS A 22 36.43 -9.13 9.34
C LYS A 22 36.18 -7.64 9.40
N VAL A 23 36.67 -7.02 10.46
CA VAL A 23 36.68 -5.56 10.66
C VAL A 23 37.51 -4.90 9.55
N THR A 24 37.05 -3.76 9.03
CA THR A 24 37.79 -3.01 8.01
C THR A 24 39.05 -2.36 8.58
N SER A 25 39.93 -1.85 7.72
CA SER A 25 41.11 -1.06 8.13
C SER A 25 40.75 0.15 8.99
N GLU A 26 39.56 0.71 8.76
CA GLU A 26 39.02 1.87 9.47
C GLU A 26 38.33 1.50 10.79
N GLY A 27 38.22 0.21 11.11
CA GLY A 27 37.54 -0.26 12.32
C GLY A 27 36.03 -0.51 12.16
N PHE A 28 35.49 -0.52 10.93
CA PHE A 28 34.06 -0.78 10.73
C PHE A 28 33.71 -2.24 10.96
N THR A 29 32.69 -2.47 11.79
CA THR A 29 32.25 -3.79 12.24
C THR A 29 31.02 -4.29 11.48
N HIS A 30 30.21 -3.39 10.93
CA HIS A 30 28.96 -3.72 10.25
C HIS A 30 28.92 -3.18 8.84
N ASP A 31 28.22 -3.92 7.98
CA ASP A 31 27.67 -3.40 6.72
C ASP A 31 26.18 -3.17 6.90
N TRP A 32 25.69 -2.02 6.46
CA TRP A 32 24.28 -1.68 6.58
C TRP A 32 23.75 -1.00 5.32
N MET A 33 22.44 -1.12 5.15
CA MET A 33 21.68 -0.51 4.06
C MET A 33 20.39 0.06 4.62
N VAL A 34 20.13 1.34 4.37
CA VAL A 34 18.88 2.01 4.74
C VAL A 34 18.14 2.42 3.48
N PHE A 35 16.81 2.35 3.50
CA PHE A 35 15.97 2.64 2.33
C PHE A 35 14.65 3.32 2.67
N VAL A 36 14.10 3.99 1.66
CA VAL A 36 12.70 4.45 1.61
C VAL A 36 12.06 3.89 0.34
N ARG A 37 10.87 3.30 0.48
CA ARG A 37 10.11 2.77 -0.67
C ARG A 37 8.60 2.88 -0.44
N GLY A 38 7.82 2.57 -1.47
CA GLY A 38 6.39 2.32 -1.31
C GLY A 38 6.13 0.88 -0.83
N PRO A 39 4.88 0.56 -0.48
CA PRO A 39 4.42 -0.82 -0.37
C PRO A 39 4.70 -1.59 -1.67
N GLU A 40 4.62 -2.92 -1.63
CA GLU A 40 5.05 -3.82 -2.71
C GLU A 40 4.52 -3.46 -4.12
N THR A 41 3.34 -2.83 -4.22
CA THR A 41 2.71 -2.41 -5.48
C THR A 41 2.78 -0.90 -5.77
N GLY A 42 3.30 -0.09 -4.84
CA GLY A 42 3.25 1.37 -4.90
C GLY A 42 4.53 2.01 -5.44
N ASP A 43 4.50 2.52 -6.67
CA ASP A 43 5.58 3.34 -7.20
C ASP A 43 5.52 4.77 -6.66
N ILE A 44 6.30 5.02 -5.60
CA ILE A 44 6.37 6.32 -4.94
C ILE A 44 7.07 7.39 -5.79
N GLN A 45 7.81 7.03 -6.85
CA GLN A 45 8.48 7.98 -7.74
C GLN A 45 7.47 8.94 -8.41
N HIS A 46 6.19 8.55 -8.51
CA HIS A 46 5.14 9.43 -9.02
C HIS A 46 4.97 10.71 -8.20
N PHE A 47 5.09 10.65 -6.87
CA PHE A 47 4.89 11.81 -5.99
C PHE A 47 6.13 12.21 -5.20
N VAL A 48 7.19 11.39 -5.16
CA VAL A 48 8.48 11.71 -4.53
C VAL A 48 9.42 12.33 -5.56
N GLU A 49 9.96 13.50 -5.24
CA GLU A 49 10.99 14.19 -6.03
C GLU A 49 12.38 13.65 -5.73
N LYS A 50 12.70 13.52 -4.44
CA LYS A 50 13.98 13.00 -3.94
C LYS A 50 13.88 12.60 -2.48
N VAL A 51 14.79 11.75 -2.05
CA VAL A 51 15.01 11.39 -0.65
C VAL A 51 16.40 11.84 -0.24
N VAL A 52 16.50 12.48 0.92
CA VAL A 52 17.77 12.91 1.51
C VAL A 52 18.00 12.13 2.80
N PHE A 53 19.08 11.37 2.86
CA PHE A 53 19.54 10.70 4.07
C PHE A 53 20.65 11.55 4.69
N ARG A 54 20.49 11.95 5.95
CA ARG A 54 21.52 12.68 6.70
C ARG A 54 22.23 11.72 7.64
N LEU A 55 23.36 11.21 7.16
CA LEU A 55 24.25 10.36 7.94
C LEU A 55 24.88 11.16 9.09
N HIS A 56 25.44 10.44 10.07
CA HIS A 56 26.26 11.05 11.11
C HIS A 56 27.47 11.79 10.50
N GLU A 57 27.94 12.86 11.16
CA GLU A 57 28.98 13.76 10.63
C GLU A 57 30.34 13.08 10.41
N SER A 58 30.56 11.92 11.04
CA SER A 58 31.75 11.08 10.82
C SER A 58 31.85 10.50 9.41
N PHE A 59 30.74 10.43 8.67
CA PHE A 59 30.75 9.92 7.30
C PHE A 59 31.21 10.98 6.30
N PRO A 60 32.04 10.63 5.31
CA PRO A 60 32.36 11.54 4.22
C PRO A 60 31.08 11.85 3.43
N LYS A 61 30.87 13.15 3.16
CA LYS A 61 29.67 13.67 2.48
C LYS A 61 28.39 13.12 3.13
N PRO A 62 28.10 13.48 4.40
CA PRO A 62 27.05 12.84 5.19
C PRO A 62 25.64 13.11 4.66
N LYS A 63 25.45 14.14 3.83
CA LYS A 63 24.20 14.38 3.10
C LYS A 63 24.16 13.57 1.81
N ARG A 64 23.43 12.45 1.82
CA ARG A 64 23.21 11.59 0.63
C ARG A 64 21.86 11.92 0.00
N VAL A 65 21.81 12.09 -1.31
CA VAL A 65 20.60 12.49 -2.04
C VAL A 65 20.30 11.50 -3.15
N CYS A 66 19.12 10.90 -3.11
CA CYS A 66 18.60 9.99 -4.14
C CYS A 66 17.44 10.67 -4.85
N LYS A 67 17.58 10.95 -6.16
CA LYS A 67 16.51 11.58 -6.97
C LYS A 67 15.58 10.55 -7.63
N GLU A 68 16.04 9.32 -7.77
CA GLU A 68 15.32 8.23 -8.43
C GLU A 68 15.46 6.94 -7.61
N PRO A 69 14.50 6.00 -7.73
CA PRO A 69 14.58 4.71 -7.05
C PRO A 69 15.75 3.86 -7.59
N PRO A 70 16.30 2.94 -6.77
CA PRO A 70 15.97 2.71 -5.37
C PRO A 70 16.51 3.83 -4.47
N TYR A 71 15.65 4.39 -3.61
CA TYR A 71 16.04 5.41 -2.64
C TYR A 71 16.71 4.72 -1.45
N LYS A 72 18.00 4.41 -1.57
CA LYS A 72 18.78 3.72 -0.54
C LYS A 72 20.20 4.24 -0.40
N VAL A 73 20.80 3.98 0.76
CA VAL A 73 22.22 4.21 1.04
C VAL A 73 22.80 2.93 1.63
N GLU A 74 23.98 2.53 1.14
CA GLU A 74 24.77 1.40 1.61
C GLU A 74 26.11 1.93 2.12
N GLU A 75 26.52 1.48 3.29
CA GLU A 75 27.72 1.95 3.99
C GLU A 75 28.22 0.91 4.99
N SER A 76 29.43 1.12 5.49
CA SER A 76 29.97 0.37 6.63
C SER A 76 30.10 1.29 7.84
N GLY A 77 29.91 0.76 9.04
CA GLY A 77 29.99 1.54 10.27
C GLY A 77 30.25 0.69 11.51
N TYR A 78 30.49 1.36 12.63
CA TYR A 78 30.76 0.72 13.93
C TYR A 78 29.66 0.93 14.97
N ALA A 79 28.78 1.91 14.78
CA ALA A 79 27.72 2.25 15.72
C ALA A 79 26.43 2.66 14.99
N GLY A 80 25.31 2.44 15.67
CA GLY A 80 24.00 2.97 15.27
C GLY A 80 23.86 4.46 15.60
N PHE A 81 22.88 5.12 14.99
CA PHE A 81 22.59 6.54 15.20
C PHE A 81 21.19 6.92 14.71
N LEU A 82 20.70 8.06 15.19
CA LEU A 82 19.49 8.70 14.66
C LEU A 82 19.79 9.39 13.34
N MET A 83 19.15 8.93 12.27
CA MET A 83 19.29 9.43 10.91
C MET A 83 18.05 10.24 10.50
N PRO A 84 18.18 11.57 10.31
CA PRO A 84 17.13 12.34 9.66
C PRO A 84 17.00 11.93 8.19
N ILE A 85 15.78 11.56 7.79
CA ILE A 85 15.41 11.20 6.41
C ILE A 85 14.35 12.19 5.94
N GLU A 86 14.68 12.95 4.88
CA GLU A 86 13.77 13.92 4.28
C GLU A 86 13.22 13.38 2.96
N VAL A 87 11.91 13.24 2.85
CA VAL A 87 11.24 12.85 1.61
C VAL A 87 10.60 14.10 1.00
N TYR A 88 11.14 14.55 -0.12
CA TYR A 88 10.63 15.70 -0.87
C TYR A 88 9.56 15.26 -1.85
N PHE A 89 8.48 16.02 -1.93
CA PHE A 89 7.35 15.72 -2.80
C PHE A 89 7.40 16.52 -4.09
N LYS A 90 6.89 15.95 -5.18
CA LYS A 90 6.58 16.64 -6.44
C LYS A 90 5.32 17.50 -6.30
N ASN A 91 5.28 18.30 -5.22
CA ASN A 91 4.21 19.22 -4.84
C ASN A 91 4.71 20.67 -4.97
N LYS A 92 3.88 21.54 -5.54
CA LYS A 92 4.20 22.97 -5.68
C LYS A 92 3.84 23.77 -4.43
N GLU A 93 2.88 23.28 -3.66
CA GLU A 93 2.38 23.87 -2.42
C GLU A 93 2.94 23.16 -1.19
N GLU A 94 2.65 23.69 0.00
CA GLU A 94 3.00 23.02 1.25
C GLU A 94 2.05 21.83 1.53
N PRO A 95 2.54 20.74 2.15
CA PRO A 95 3.93 20.51 2.52
C PRO A 95 4.79 20.13 1.30
N LYS A 96 6.00 20.71 1.19
CA LYS A 96 7.00 20.32 0.16
C LYS A 96 7.79 19.07 0.50
N LYS A 97 7.86 18.71 1.79
CA LYS A 97 8.57 17.54 2.28
C LYS A 97 8.01 17.04 3.60
N VAL A 98 8.39 15.82 3.98
CA VAL A 98 8.24 15.27 5.33
C VAL A 98 9.61 14.84 5.85
N CYS A 99 9.83 14.96 7.17
CA CYS A 99 11.06 14.55 7.84
C CYS A 99 10.77 13.42 8.82
N PHE A 100 11.57 12.37 8.78
CA PHE A 100 11.54 11.26 9.73
C PHE A 100 12.86 11.19 10.47
N ASN A 101 12.83 11.09 11.80
CA ASN A 101 14.00 10.69 12.59
C ASN A 101 13.99 9.16 12.67
N TYR A 102 14.88 8.53 11.92
CA TYR A 102 14.96 7.08 11.78
C TYR A 102 16.09 6.53 12.64
N ASP A 103 15.79 5.57 13.52
CA ASP A 103 16.80 4.90 14.34
C ASP A 103 17.48 3.79 13.54
N LEU A 104 18.73 4.00 13.17
CA LEU A 104 19.58 2.99 12.55
C LEU A 104 20.37 2.30 13.66
N PHE A 105 19.94 1.11 14.05
CA PHE A 105 20.59 0.31 15.09
C PHE A 105 21.33 -0.89 14.47
N LEU A 106 22.38 -1.34 15.15
CA LEU A 106 23.19 -2.47 14.70
C LEU A 106 22.97 -3.66 15.65
N ASN A 107 23.08 -4.88 15.14
CA ASN A 107 23.00 -6.08 15.98
C ASN A 107 24.32 -6.27 16.76
N LEU A 108 24.24 -6.82 17.96
CA LEU A 108 25.44 -7.25 18.68
C LEU A 108 25.97 -8.57 18.11
N GLU A 109 27.23 -8.89 18.42
CA GLU A 109 27.81 -10.19 18.08
C GLU A 109 27.00 -11.33 18.72
N GLY A 110 26.77 -12.39 17.95
CA GLY A 110 25.91 -13.51 18.34
C GLY A 110 24.42 -13.31 18.03
N ASN A 111 23.95 -12.08 17.78
CA ASN A 111 22.56 -11.81 17.39
C ASN A 111 22.38 -11.90 15.86
N PRO A 112 21.17 -12.27 15.38
CA PRO A 112 20.88 -12.32 13.95
C PRO A 112 21.00 -10.92 13.30
N PRO A 113 21.24 -10.86 11.98
CA PRO A 113 21.29 -9.60 11.25
C PRO A 113 19.99 -8.80 11.40
N VAL A 114 20.12 -7.48 11.45
CA VAL A 114 18.96 -6.59 11.50
C VAL A 114 18.24 -6.61 10.16
N ASN A 115 16.91 -6.74 10.21
CA ASN A 115 16.00 -6.50 9.09
C ASN A 115 14.75 -5.82 9.65
N HIS A 116 14.78 -4.49 9.70
CA HIS A 116 13.75 -3.68 10.34
C HIS A 116 12.97 -2.86 9.30
N LEU A 117 11.66 -2.76 9.49
CA LEU A 117 10.74 -2.04 8.63
C LEU A 117 9.78 -1.19 9.48
N ARG A 118 9.64 0.09 9.11
CA ARG A 118 8.75 1.07 9.72
C ARG A 118 7.80 1.59 8.65
N CYS A 119 6.51 1.33 8.83
CA CYS A 119 5.46 1.80 7.93
C CYS A 119 4.93 3.16 8.39
N GLU A 120 4.91 4.13 7.48
CA GLU A 120 4.47 5.50 7.72
C GLU A 120 3.28 5.82 6.83
N LYS A 121 2.21 6.37 7.43
CA LYS A 121 1.01 6.79 6.70
C LYS A 121 1.00 8.31 6.60
N LEU A 122 1.04 8.83 5.38
CA LEU A 122 0.94 10.25 5.11
C LEU A 122 -0.47 10.62 4.67
N THR A 123 -1.01 11.68 5.26
CA THR A 123 -2.34 12.21 4.95
C THR A 123 -2.20 13.60 4.36
N PHE A 124 -2.69 13.79 3.14
CA PHE A 124 -2.72 15.09 2.47
C PHE A 124 -4.16 15.57 2.39
N ASN A 125 -4.44 16.71 3.02
CA ASN A 125 -5.76 17.33 3.00
C ASN A 125 -5.85 18.32 1.86
N ASN A 126 -6.87 18.18 1.02
CA ASN A 126 -7.15 19.02 -0.15
C ASN A 126 -5.92 19.24 -1.06
N PRO A 127 -5.18 18.18 -1.47
CA PRO A 127 -4.02 18.36 -2.35
C PRO A 127 -4.47 18.90 -3.71
N THR A 128 -3.61 19.70 -4.35
CA THR A 128 -3.84 20.19 -5.72
C THR A 128 -4.21 19.05 -6.67
N ARG A 129 -5.03 19.32 -7.69
CA ARG A 129 -5.45 18.31 -8.68
C ARG A 129 -4.26 17.57 -9.29
N GLU A 130 -3.16 18.28 -9.55
CA GLU A 130 -1.92 17.71 -10.09
C GLU A 130 -1.27 16.75 -9.09
N PHE A 131 -1.10 17.16 -7.84
CA PHE A 131 -0.46 16.35 -6.81
C PHE A 131 -1.33 15.17 -6.39
N ARG A 132 -2.65 15.36 -6.28
CA ARG A 132 -3.64 14.29 -6.05
C ARG A 132 -3.49 13.16 -7.05
N ARG A 133 -3.37 13.48 -8.35
CA ARG A 133 -3.19 12.47 -9.41
C ARG A 133 -1.89 11.68 -9.21
N LYS A 134 -0.81 12.32 -8.77
CA LYS A 134 0.47 11.66 -8.48
C LYS A 134 0.35 10.70 -7.29
N LEU A 135 -0.32 11.13 -6.22
CA LEU A 135 -0.56 10.31 -5.02
C LEU A 135 -1.40 9.07 -5.34
N VAL A 136 -2.52 9.23 -6.07
CA VAL A 136 -3.40 8.11 -6.44
C VAL A 136 -2.70 7.13 -7.38
N LYS A 137 -1.89 7.61 -8.33
CA LYS A 137 -1.07 6.74 -9.20
C LYS A 137 -0.09 5.87 -8.41
N ALA A 138 0.38 6.34 -7.26
CA ALA A 138 1.26 5.60 -6.36
C ALA A 138 0.50 4.68 -5.37
N GLY A 139 -0.80 4.43 -5.59
CA GLY A 139 -1.63 3.62 -4.70
C GLY A 139 -2.27 4.39 -3.54
N GLY A 140 -2.33 5.73 -3.63
CA GLY A 140 -3.00 6.56 -2.63
C GLY A 140 -4.51 6.36 -2.61
N VAL A 141 -5.08 6.26 -1.41
CA VAL A 141 -6.51 6.06 -1.18
C VAL A 141 -7.16 7.41 -0.93
N MET A 142 -8.19 7.75 -1.71
CA MET A 142 -9.04 8.91 -1.46
C MET A 142 -10.03 8.58 -0.33
N VAL A 143 -10.06 9.42 0.70
CA VAL A 143 -11.03 9.35 1.79
C VAL A 143 -11.94 10.56 1.68
N VAL A 144 -13.22 10.31 1.46
CA VAL A 144 -14.26 11.35 1.50
C VAL A 144 -14.91 11.27 2.88
N PRO A 145 -15.08 12.39 3.62
CA PRO A 145 -15.81 12.38 4.88
C PRO A 145 -17.22 11.84 4.64
N GLU A 146 -17.60 10.84 5.42
CA GLU A 146 -18.92 10.21 5.41
C GLU A 146 -19.95 11.22 5.95
N GLY A 147 -20.39 12.13 5.08
CA GLY A 147 -21.30 13.23 5.41
C GLY A 147 -21.91 13.94 4.21
N ALA A 148 -21.60 13.51 2.98
CA ALA A 148 -22.45 13.79 1.83
C ALA A 148 -23.33 12.56 1.64
N GLU A 149 -24.63 12.72 1.94
CA GLU A 149 -25.64 11.69 1.71
C GLU A 149 -25.41 10.96 0.38
N ALA A 150 -25.45 9.64 0.44
CA ALA A 150 -25.71 8.83 -0.74
C ALA A 150 -27.15 9.12 -1.21
N VAL A 151 -27.35 10.27 -1.88
CA VAL A 151 -28.57 10.49 -2.64
C VAL A 151 -28.50 9.62 -3.88
N SER A 152 -29.49 8.72 -3.92
CA SER A 152 -30.03 7.95 -5.03
C SER A 152 -29.36 6.61 -5.41
N ARG A 153 -30.04 5.53 -5.00
CA ARG A 153 -30.94 4.88 -5.96
C ARG A 153 -32.35 4.85 -5.36
N PRO A 154 -33.39 5.38 -6.03
CA PRO A 154 -34.72 4.82 -5.78
C PRO A 154 -34.62 3.35 -6.19
N SER A 155 -34.99 2.46 -5.27
CA SER A 155 -35.27 1.07 -5.59
C SER A 155 -36.21 1.03 -6.79
N PRO A 156 -35.99 0.17 -7.81
CA PRO A 156 -37.01 -0.05 -8.81
C PRO A 156 -38.27 -0.54 -8.07
N ASP A 157 -39.39 0.16 -8.24
CA ASP A 157 -40.70 -0.32 -7.82
C ASP A 157 -40.98 -1.61 -8.60
N TYR A 158 -40.54 -2.73 -8.05
CA TYR A 158 -41.00 -4.03 -8.49
C TYR A 158 -42.43 -4.18 -7.98
N PRO A 159 -43.43 -4.40 -8.86
CA PRO A 159 -44.75 -4.75 -8.38
C PRO A 159 -44.64 -6.03 -7.57
N MET A 160 -45.04 -5.96 -6.29
CA MET A 160 -45.12 -7.11 -5.41
C MET A 160 -46.00 -8.16 -6.09
N LEU A 161 -45.39 -9.29 -6.47
CA LEU A 161 -46.15 -10.44 -6.91
C LEU A 161 -47.03 -10.92 -5.74
N PRO A 162 -48.30 -11.25 -5.97
CA PRO A 162 -49.15 -11.78 -4.93
C PRO A 162 -48.55 -13.08 -4.39
N THR A 163 -48.36 -13.15 -3.07
CA THR A 163 -47.92 -14.35 -2.37
C THR A 163 -48.97 -15.42 -2.54
N ILE A 164 -48.70 -16.38 -3.42
CA ILE A 164 -49.55 -17.57 -3.59
C ILE A 164 -49.33 -18.44 -2.34
N PRO A 165 -50.38 -18.72 -1.54
CA PRO A 165 -50.23 -19.62 -0.39
C PRO A 165 -49.86 -21.02 -0.88
N LEU A 166 -49.01 -21.71 -0.12
CA LEU A 166 -48.47 -23.05 -0.42
C LEU A 166 -49.53 -24.17 -0.55
N SER A 167 -50.82 -23.85 -0.44
CA SER A 167 -51.94 -24.78 -0.60
C SER A 167 -52.38 -25.01 -2.05
N ALA A 168 -51.77 -24.32 -3.04
CA ALA A 168 -52.13 -24.46 -4.45
C ALA A 168 -51.52 -25.68 -5.16
N PHE A 169 -50.67 -26.47 -4.50
CA PHE A 169 -50.20 -27.75 -5.02
C PHE A 169 -51.05 -28.87 -4.45
N SER A 170 -52.15 -29.18 -5.13
CA SER A 170 -52.88 -30.43 -4.99
C SER A 170 -53.18 -30.98 -6.40
N ASP A 171 -52.75 -32.23 -6.61
CA ASP A 171 -52.87 -33.23 -7.70
C ASP A 171 -53.99 -33.07 -8.77
N PRO A 172 -53.96 -33.75 -9.97
CA PRO A 172 -53.45 -35.12 -10.20
C PRO A 172 -52.84 -35.45 -11.59
N LYS A 173 -52.10 -36.56 -11.66
CA LYS A 173 -51.75 -37.25 -12.91
C LYS A 173 -52.96 -37.99 -13.53
N LYS A 174 -53.26 -37.56 -14.76
CA LYS A 174 -53.55 -38.33 -15.99
C LYS A 174 -54.60 -39.45 -15.98
N THR A 175 -55.62 -39.25 -16.80
CA THR A 175 -56.29 -40.32 -17.57
C THR A 175 -56.63 -39.75 -18.95
N LYS A 176 -56.14 -40.33 -20.05
CA LYS A 176 -56.82 -41.23 -21.02
C LYS A 176 -55.93 -41.16 -22.30
N THR A 177 -55.81 -42.12 -23.22
CA THR A 177 -56.74 -43.12 -23.75
C THR A 177 -55.95 -44.16 -24.58
N SER A 178 -56.63 -45.25 -24.93
CA SER A 178 -56.20 -46.51 -25.54
C SER A 178 -56.00 -46.52 -27.08
N HIS A 179 -55.49 -47.67 -27.55
CA HIS A 179 -55.28 -48.22 -28.91
C HIS A 179 -53.89 -47.96 -29.50
N GLY A 180 -53.05 -48.93 -29.89
CA GLY A 180 -53.17 -50.38 -30.05
C GLY A 180 -52.75 -50.77 -31.46
N SER A 181 -51.60 -51.44 -31.64
CA SER A 181 -51.33 -52.46 -32.69
C SER A 181 -49.93 -53.10 -32.57
N LYS A 182 -49.97 -54.41 -32.31
CA LYS A 182 -49.10 -55.59 -32.62
C LYS A 182 -48.22 -55.43 -33.90
N VAL A 183 -47.08 -56.08 -34.18
CA VAL A 183 -46.62 -57.49 -33.97
C VAL A 183 -45.07 -57.62 -34.15
N SER A 184 -44.48 -58.60 -33.45
CA SER A 184 -43.38 -59.55 -33.77
C SER A 184 -41.95 -59.12 -34.15
N SER A 185 -40.98 -59.64 -33.39
CA SER A 185 -40.18 -60.82 -33.81
C SER A 185 -39.38 -61.38 -32.63
N THR A 186 -39.64 -62.64 -32.27
CA THR A 186 -38.77 -63.48 -31.42
C THR A 186 -37.70 -64.13 -32.28
N SER A 187 -36.59 -64.50 -31.63
CA SER A 187 -35.73 -65.62 -32.06
C SER A 187 -36.48 -66.94 -32.13
#